data_AF-A0A401ZHG3-F1
#
_entry.id   AF-A0A401ZHG3-F1
#
_cell.length_a   1.000
_cell.length_b   1.000
_cell.length_c   1.000
_cell.angle_alpha   90.00
_cell.angle_beta   90.00
_cell.angle_gamma   90.00
#
_symmetry.space_group_name_H-M   'P 1'
#
loop_
_entity.id
_entity.type
_entity.pdbx_description
1 polymer ?
#
loop_
_entity_poly.entity_id
_entity_poly.type
_entity_poly.pdbx_seq_one_letter_code
_entity_poly.pdbx_strand_id
1 'polypeptide(L)'
;MTNSFSILHVAEYLKRLGLKISQVDRSQNTIELAFHDEHGRWQMIVGIHHSGNASKLMLIVPQIDIITEQNRLECLEALLAVNYRIALGKFGIDLTDGEVRLEESIPLADKGIPFEQFRLAFSALMQTVSIYHNLLPRIIYGNQSAQEALQDCENEFFAQAPGDIDVTMPAIQTQVTETTDDDLQQFDESDLDVNEILEEVERLLGRPQE
;
A
#
# COMPACT_ATOMS: atom_id res chain seq x y z
N MET A 1 26.68 17.52 4.99
CA MET A 1 25.95 16.71 4.00
C MET A 1 24.85 16.00 4.75
N THR A 2 23.63 16.52 4.68
CA THR A 2 22.45 15.91 5.31
C THR A 2 22.17 14.60 4.59
N ASN A 3 22.12 13.48 5.32
CA ASN A 3 21.72 12.18 4.75
C ASN A 3 20.29 12.31 4.23
N SER A 4 20.13 12.52 2.92
CA SER A 4 18.82 12.50 2.29
C SER A 4 18.29 11.07 2.31
N PHE A 5 16.99 10.92 2.57
CA PHE A 5 16.33 9.62 2.50
C PHE A 5 16.53 9.01 1.11
N SER A 6 16.88 7.74 1.05
CA SER A 6 17.35 7.07 -0.16
C SER A 6 16.96 5.61 -0.18
N ILE A 7 17.13 4.97 -1.33
CA ILE A 7 16.77 3.56 -1.51
C ILE A 7 17.52 2.63 -0.53
N LEU A 8 18.69 3.04 -0.02
CA LEU A 8 19.41 2.27 0.98
C LEU A 8 18.72 2.27 2.36
N HIS A 9 18.05 3.37 2.72
CA HIS A 9 17.24 3.44 3.94
C HIS A 9 16.04 2.51 3.83
N VAL A 10 15.41 2.46 2.65
CA VAL A 10 14.32 1.51 2.35
C VAL A 10 14.83 0.07 2.44
N ALA A 11 16.00 -0.24 1.90
CA ALA A 11 16.60 -1.57 2.02
C ALA A 11 16.85 -1.97 3.49
N GLU A 12 17.25 -1.03 4.33
CA GLU A 12 17.39 -1.26 5.78
C GLU A 12 16.03 -1.54 6.44
N TYR A 13 14.99 -0.77 6.09
CA TYR A 13 13.64 -1.01 6.59
C TYR A 13 13.14 -2.39 6.19
N LEU A 14 13.30 -2.78 4.93
CA LEU A 14 12.91 -4.10 4.43
C LEU A 14 13.66 -5.23 5.16
N LYS A 15 14.96 -5.05 5.43
CA LYS A 15 15.74 -6.00 6.25
C LYS A 15 15.25 -6.08 7.69
N ARG A 16 14.88 -4.94 8.30
CA ARG A 16 14.29 -4.91 9.65
C ARG A 16 12.96 -5.64 9.72
N LEU A 17 12.20 -5.67 8.62
CA LEU A 17 10.98 -6.47 8.48
C LEU A 17 11.27 -7.96 8.18
N GLY A 18 12.53 -8.40 8.14
CA GLY A 18 12.89 -9.80 7.84
C GLY A 18 12.75 -10.18 6.37
N LEU A 19 12.50 -9.22 5.48
CA LEU A 19 12.18 -9.49 4.08
C LEU A 19 13.44 -9.76 3.26
N LYS A 20 13.34 -10.74 2.35
CA LYS A 20 14.39 -11.06 1.40
C LYS A 20 14.32 -10.12 0.19
N ILE A 21 15.40 -9.39 -0.03
CA ILE A 21 15.57 -8.52 -1.19
C ILE A 21 16.08 -9.35 -2.37
N SER A 22 15.33 -9.35 -3.46
CA SER A 22 15.69 -10.04 -4.71
C SER A 22 16.74 -9.23 -5.48
N GLN A 23 16.50 -7.94 -5.66
CA GLN A 23 17.36 -7.05 -6.42
C GLN A 23 17.32 -5.62 -5.86
N VAL A 24 18.43 -4.89 -5.98
CA VAL A 24 18.51 -3.46 -5.69
C VAL A 24 19.10 -2.77 -6.92
N ASP A 25 18.32 -1.92 -7.57
CA ASP A 25 18.78 -1.07 -8.65
C ASP A 25 18.98 0.36 -8.14
N ARG A 26 20.25 0.74 -7.95
CA ARG A 26 20.62 2.08 -7.49
C ARG A 26 20.48 3.14 -8.59
N SER A 27 20.50 2.74 -9.86
CA SER A 27 20.34 3.66 -10.99
C SER A 27 18.89 4.11 -11.14
N GLN A 28 17.96 3.18 -10.92
CA GLN A 28 16.52 3.44 -10.96
C GLN A 28 15.94 3.80 -9.58
N ASN A 29 16.73 3.74 -8.51
CA ASN A 29 16.29 3.89 -7.13
C ASN A 29 15.14 2.93 -6.77
N THR A 30 15.25 1.67 -7.18
CA THR A 30 14.25 0.62 -6.93
C THR A 30 14.83 -0.58 -6.20
N ILE A 31 13.97 -1.30 -5.50
CA ILE A 31 14.21 -2.57 -4.84
C ILE A 31 13.10 -3.52 -5.27
N GLU A 32 13.47 -4.71 -5.70
CA GLU A 32 12.53 -5.77 -6.01
C GLU A 32 12.52 -6.80 -4.88
N LEU A 33 11.32 -7.21 -4.52
CA LEU A 33 11.02 -8.19 -3.48
C LEU A 33 10.17 -9.28 -4.10
N ALA A 34 10.35 -10.51 -3.63
CA ALA A 34 9.46 -11.61 -3.93
C ALA A 34 8.97 -12.24 -2.63
N PHE A 35 7.66 -12.44 -2.53
CA PHE A 35 7.01 -13.07 -1.40
C PHE A 35 6.34 -14.35 -1.86
N HIS A 36 6.21 -15.28 -0.91
CA HIS A 36 5.50 -16.52 -1.09
C HIS A 36 4.60 -16.67 0.12
N ASP A 37 3.30 -16.80 -0.11
CA ASP A 37 2.32 -17.18 0.88
C ASP A 37 1.60 -18.46 0.41
N GLU A 38 0.57 -18.86 1.14
CA GLU A 38 -0.28 -20.01 0.77
C GLU A 38 -1.13 -19.76 -0.48
N HIS A 39 -1.25 -18.50 -0.91
CA HIS A 39 -2.09 -18.06 -2.02
C HIS A 39 -1.31 -17.82 -3.31
N GLY A 40 0.03 -17.71 -3.24
CA GLY A 40 0.85 -17.62 -4.43
C GLY A 40 2.22 -16.99 -4.20
N ARG A 41 2.78 -16.52 -5.32
CA ARG A 41 4.04 -15.79 -5.36
C ARG A 41 3.76 -14.39 -5.85
N TRP A 42 4.08 -13.41 -5.03
CA TRP A 42 3.91 -12.00 -5.35
C TRP A 42 5.26 -11.34 -5.54
N GLN A 43 5.30 -10.37 -6.43
CA GLN A 43 6.43 -9.47 -6.57
C GLN A 43 6.03 -8.10 -6.05
N MET A 44 6.98 -7.38 -5.44
CA MET A 44 6.81 -5.96 -5.15
C MET A 44 8.04 -5.20 -5.59
N ILE A 45 7.79 -4.05 -6.20
CA ILE A 45 8.78 -3.04 -6.53
C ILE A 45 8.58 -1.89 -5.55
N VAL A 46 9.63 -1.58 -4.80
CA VAL A 46 9.68 -0.40 -3.94
C VAL A 46 10.65 0.60 -4.56
N GLY A 47 10.21 1.82 -4.81
CA GLY A 47 11.02 2.83 -5.49
C GLY A 47 10.95 4.20 -4.85
N ILE A 48 11.99 5.01 -5.03
CA ILE A 48 11.93 6.44 -4.72
C ILE A 48 11.98 7.21 -6.01
N HIS A 49 10.94 8.01 -6.26
CA HIS A 49 10.87 8.89 -7.41
C HIS A 49 11.01 10.34 -6.99
N HIS A 50 11.91 11.06 -7.64
CA HIS A 50 12.12 12.50 -7.45
C HIS A 50 11.59 13.26 -8.67
N SER A 51 10.69 14.21 -8.44
CA SER A 51 10.11 15.07 -9.48
C SER A 51 10.16 16.53 -9.03
N GLY A 52 11.13 17.28 -9.53
CA GLY A 52 11.38 18.65 -9.08
C GLY A 52 11.69 18.69 -7.59
N ASN A 53 10.88 19.42 -6.83
CA ASN A 53 11.03 19.55 -5.37
C ASN A 53 10.27 18.46 -4.58
N ALA A 54 9.50 17.60 -5.25
CA ALA A 54 8.73 16.55 -4.61
C ALA A 54 9.44 15.20 -4.72
N SER A 55 9.49 14.48 -3.60
CA SER A 55 9.95 13.09 -3.56
C SER A 55 8.80 12.20 -3.11
N LYS A 56 8.69 11.00 -3.67
CA LYS A 56 7.69 10.02 -3.26
C LYS A 56 8.27 8.62 -3.18
N LEU A 57 7.83 7.87 -2.18
CA LEU A 57 8.03 6.44 -2.08
C LEU A 57 6.90 5.76 -2.85
N MET A 58 7.27 4.89 -3.77
CA MET A 58 6.37 4.06 -4.56
C MET A 58 6.40 2.65 -4.01
N LEU A 59 5.24 2.08 -3.72
CA LEU A 59 5.05 0.66 -3.44
C LEU A 59 4.19 0.09 -4.56
N ILE A 60 4.69 -0.87 -5.33
CA ILE A 60 4.01 -1.37 -6.52
C ILE A 60 4.03 -2.89 -6.48
N VAL A 61 2.87 -3.51 -6.59
CA VAL A 61 2.68 -4.96 -6.79
C VAL A 61 2.22 -5.13 -8.25
N PRO A 62 3.16 -5.41 -9.17
CA PRO A 62 2.82 -5.65 -10.56
C PRO A 62 2.19 -7.03 -10.75
N GLN A 63 1.60 -7.26 -11.92
CA GLN A 63 1.15 -8.59 -12.37
C GLN A 63 0.26 -9.32 -11.36
N ILE A 64 -0.69 -8.62 -10.75
CA ILE A 64 -1.69 -9.24 -9.87
C ILE A 64 -2.56 -10.22 -10.67
N ASP A 65 -2.96 -9.81 -11.87
CA ASP A 65 -3.62 -10.65 -12.86
C ASP A 65 -3.47 -10.04 -14.26
N ILE A 66 -3.97 -10.73 -15.28
CA ILE A 66 -4.06 -10.27 -16.66
C ILE A 66 -5.51 -10.38 -17.11
N ILE A 67 -6.16 -9.23 -17.35
CA ILE A 67 -7.55 -9.17 -17.78
C ILE A 67 -7.64 -9.12 -19.31
N THR A 68 -8.35 -10.07 -19.90
CA THR A 68 -8.66 -10.07 -21.33
C THR A 68 -9.70 -9.01 -21.68
N GLU A 69 -9.79 -8.63 -22.96
CA GLU A 69 -10.79 -7.65 -23.41
C GLU A 69 -12.22 -8.09 -23.12
N GLN A 70 -12.50 -9.39 -23.16
CA GLN A 70 -13.82 -9.96 -22.94
C GLN A 70 -14.34 -9.69 -21.52
N ASN A 71 -13.47 -9.77 -20.52
CA ASN A 71 -13.85 -9.64 -19.10
C ASN A 71 -13.55 -8.25 -18.54
N ARG A 72 -13.02 -7.34 -19.38
CA ARG A 72 -12.51 -6.03 -18.97
C ARG A 72 -13.54 -5.18 -18.23
N LEU A 73 -14.78 -5.16 -18.71
CA LEU A 73 -15.83 -4.32 -18.12
C LEU A 73 -16.15 -4.74 -16.68
N GLU A 74 -16.45 -6.02 -16.47
CA GLU A 74 -16.81 -6.58 -15.16
C GLU A 74 -15.65 -6.48 -14.17
N CYS A 75 -14.42 -6.75 -14.65
CA CYS A 75 -13.23 -6.61 -13.82
C CYS A 75 -12.95 -5.14 -13.45
N LEU A 76 -13.14 -4.19 -14.37
CA LEU A 76 -13.00 -2.76 -14.07
C LEU A 76 -14.02 -2.29 -13.04
N GLU A 77 -15.26 -2.78 -13.10
CA GLU A 77 -16.28 -2.51 -12.09
C GLU A 77 -15.83 -3.00 -10.71
N ALA A 78 -15.32 -4.24 -10.63
CA ALA A 78 -14.80 -4.81 -9.39
C ALA A 78 -13.61 -4.01 -8.84
N LEU A 79 -12.62 -3.68 -9.67
CA LEU A 79 -11.44 -2.91 -9.26
C LEU A 79 -11.82 -1.50 -8.80
N LEU A 80 -12.80 -0.85 -9.45
CA LEU A 80 -13.31 0.46 -9.02
C LEU A 80 -14.02 0.35 -7.67
N ALA A 81 -14.82 -0.70 -7.46
CA ALA A 81 -15.49 -0.94 -6.18
C ALA A 81 -14.47 -1.19 -5.05
N VAL A 82 -13.40 -1.92 -5.29
CA VAL A 82 -12.28 -2.09 -4.34
C VAL A 82 -11.62 -0.75 -4.04
N ASN A 83 -11.26 0.03 -5.07
CA ASN A 83 -10.62 1.33 -4.92
C ASN A 83 -11.46 2.32 -4.11
N TYR A 84 -12.79 2.19 -4.13
CA TYR A 84 -13.68 3.00 -3.30
C TYR A 84 -13.65 2.60 -1.80
N ARG A 85 -13.29 1.35 -1.48
CA ARG A 85 -13.36 0.78 -0.13
C ARG A 85 -12.01 0.77 0.59
N ILE A 86 -10.91 0.57 -0.14
CA ILE A 86 -9.58 0.44 0.47
C ILE A 86 -9.07 1.79 0.99
N ALA A 87 -8.38 1.76 2.13
CA ALA A 87 -7.80 2.95 2.73
C ALA A 87 -6.44 3.33 2.10
N LEU A 88 -5.72 2.36 1.54
CA LEU A 88 -4.39 2.53 0.99
C LEU A 88 -4.23 1.68 -0.27
N GLY A 89 -3.53 2.24 -1.26
CA GLY A 89 -3.33 1.63 -2.56
C GLY A 89 -4.43 1.98 -3.54
N LYS A 90 -4.13 1.73 -4.81
CA LYS A 90 -5.09 1.75 -5.91
C LYS A 90 -4.76 0.65 -6.90
N PHE A 91 -5.78 -0.08 -7.32
CA PHE A 91 -5.68 -0.98 -8.46
C PHE A 91 -5.77 -0.18 -9.76
N GLY A 92 -4.94 -0.55 -10.72
CA GLY A 92 -4.98 -0.05 -12.08
C GLY A 92 -4.77 -1.18 -13.08
N ILE A 93 -5.28 -0.98 -14.29
CA ILE A 93 -5.09 -1.87 -15.43
C ILE A 93 -4.28 -1.13 -16.52
N ASP A 94 -3.32 -1.80 -17.13
CA ASP A 94 -2.77 -1.36 -18.41
C ASP A 94 -3.71 -1.79 -19.54
N LEU A 95 -4.25 -0.82 -20.28
CA LEU A 95 -5.21 -1.10 -21.35
C LEU A 95 -4.57 -1.76 -22.58
N THR A 96 -3.24 -1.77 -22.67
CA THR A 96 -2.50 -2.33 -23.79
C THR A 96 -2.42 -3.85 -23.69
N ASP A 97 -2.09 -4.39 -22.52
CA ASP A 97 -1.86 -5.82 -22.30
C ASP A 97 -2.78 -6.44 -21.23
N GLY A 98 -3.58 -5.63 -20.53
CA GLY A 98 -4.50 -6.08 -19.50
C GLY A 98 -3.84 -6.33 -18.14
N GLU A 99 -2.57 -5.98 -17.94
CA GLU A 99 -1.88 -6.19 -16.67
C GLU A 99 -2.54 -5.38 -15.55
N VAL A 100 -2.88 -6.05 -14.46
CA VAL A 100 -3.37 -5.43 -13.23
C VAL A 100 -2.24 -5.23 -12.25
N ARG A 101 -2.17 -4.02 -11.69
CA ARG A 101 -1.21 -3.64 -10.65
C ARG A 101 -1.93 -2.99 -9.47
N LEU A 102 -1.40 -3.19 -8.28
CA LEU A 102 -1.73 -2.39 -7.10
C LEU A 102 -0.56 -1.48 -6.82
N GLU A 103 -0.80 -0.18 -6.66
CA GLU A 103 0.26 0.77 -6.31
C GLU A 103 -0.17 1.76 -5.23
N GLU A 104 0.79 2.21 -4.44
CA GLU A 104 0.65 3.30 -3.48
C GLU A 104 1.81 4.29 -3.64
N SER A 105 1.50 5.59 -3.51
CA SER A 105 2.46 6.68 -3.67
C SER A 105 2.47 7.55 -2.42
N ILE A 106 3.49 7.38 -1.58
CA ILE A 106 3.60 8.08 -0.31
C ILE A 106 4.53 9.29 -0.48
N PRO A 107 4.04 10.53 -0.30
CA PRO A 107 4.90 11.71 -0.34
C PRO A 107 5.99 11.62 0.74
N LEU A 108 7.21 11.99 0.37
CA LEU A 108 8.35 12.05 1.28
C LEU A 108 8.63 13.52 1.61
N ALA A 109 8.57 13.85 2.89
CA ALA A 109 9.08 15.12 3.42
C ALA A 109 10.62 15.11 3.45
N ASP A 110 11.24 16.23 3.86
CA ASP A 110 12.70 16.41 3.89
C ASP A 110 13.47 15.31 4.63
N LYS A 111 12.84 14.72 5.66
CA LYS A 111 13.43 13.64 6.49
C LYS A 111 13.09 12.23 5.97
N GLY A 112 12.35 12.11 4.88
CA GLY A 112 11.81 10.85 4.38
C GLY A 112 10.60 10.35 5.19
N ILE A 113 10.50 9.03 5.33
CA ILE A 113 9.42 8.34 6.06
C ILE A 113 9.99 7.58 7.28
N PRO A 114 9.39 7.70 8.47
CA PRO A 114 9.76 6.88 9.63
C PRO A 114 9.51 5.39 9.38
N PHE A 115 10.33 4.54 10.00
CA PHE A 115 10.20 3.08 9.85
C PHE A 115 8.79 2.56 10.17
N GLU A 116 8.16 3.04 11.24
CA GLU A 116 6.82 2.58 11.61
C GLU A 116 5.76 2.94 10.58
N GLN A 117 5.84 4.14 9.98
CA GLN A 117 4.92 4.53 8.91
C GLN A 117 5.16 3.72 7.64
N PHE A 118 6.43 3.44 7.31
CA PHE A 118 6.78 2.54 6.21
C PHE A 118 6.21 1.13 6.46
N ARG A 119 6.41 0.58 7.65
CA ARG A 119 5.90 -0.74 8.04
C ARG A 119 4.37 -0.80 7.91
N LEU A 120 3.65 0.18 8.45
CA LEU A 120 2.20 0.24 8.38
C LEU A 120 1.72 0.30 6.93
N ALA A 121 2.31 1.18 6.10
CA ALA A 121 1.93 1.30 4.70
C ALA A 121 2.23 0.04 3.89
N PHE A 122 3.41 -0.55 4.10
CA PHE A 122 3.81 -1.79 3.46
C PHE A 122 2.88 -2.95 3.84
N SER A 123 2.61 -3.14 5.13
CA SER A 123 1.74 -4.19 5.63
C SER A 123 0.30 -4.02 5.14
N ALA A 124 -0.23 -2.79 5.15
CA ALA A 124 -1.57 -2.51 4.65
C ALA A 124 -1.69 -2.87 3.16
N LEU A 125 -0.70 -2.49 2.34
CA LEU A 125 -0.70 -2.81 0.92
C LEU A 125 -0.65 -4.32 0.67
N MET A 126 0.21 -5.04 1.41
CA MET A 126 0.28 -6.49 1.29
C MET A 126 -1.00 -7.20 1.75
N GLN A 127 -1.64 -6.69 2.80
CA GLN A 127 -2.93 -7.18 3.24
C GLN A 127 -4.00 -6.95 2.15
N THR A 128 -4.00 -5.80 1.47
CA THR A 128 -4.90 -5.57 0.32
C THR A 128 -4.68 -6.60 -0.79
N VAL A 129 -3.44 -6.95 -1.13
CA VAL A 129 -3.16 -8.04 -2.07
C VAL A 129 -3.76 -9.35 -1.56
N SER A 130 -3.50 -9.70 -0.30
CA SER A 130 -3.99 -10.94 0.29
C SER A 130 -5.52 -11.02 0.34
N ILE A 131 -6.22 -9.92 0.59
CA ILE A 131 -7.69 -9.91 0.61
C ILE A 131 -8.25 -10.13 -0.80
N TYR A 132 -7.72 -9.41 -1.79
CA TYR A 132 -8.34 -9.33 -3.11
C TYR A 132 -7.69 -10.20 -4.19
N HIS A 133 -6.71 -11.05 -3.84
CA HIS A 133 -6.01 -11.89 -4.82
C HIS A 133 -6.94 -12.79 -5.65
N ASN A 134 -8.06 -13.25 -5.08
CA ASN A 134 -9.03 -14.10 -5.76
C ASN A 134 -10.16 -13.33 -6.46
N LEU A 135 -10.18 -12.00 -6.40
CA LEU A 135 -11.27 -11.20 -6.94
C LEU A 135 -11.44 -11.41 -8.45
N LEU A 136 -10.34 -11.24 -9.20
CA LEU A 136 -10.36 -11.35 -10.65
C LEU A 136 -10.55 -12.80 -11.12
N PRO A 137 -9.88 -13.81 -10.53
CA PRO A 137 -10.16 -15.21 -10.85
C PRO A 137 -11.62 -15.62 -10.67
N ARG A 138 -12.31 -15.12 -9.62
CA ARG A 138 -13.73 -15.39 -9.38
C ARG A 138 -14.65 -14.85 -10.47
N ILE A 139 -14.33 -13.67 -11.00
CA ILE A 139 -15.09 -13.05 -12.09
C ILE A 139 -14.79 -13.80 -13.40
N ILE A 140 -13.50 -13.94 -13.73
CA ILE A 140 -13.03 -14.46 -15.02
C ILE A 140 -13.37 -15.95 -15.19
N TYR A 141 -13.17 -16.77 -14.16
CA TYR A 141 -13.31 -18.23 -14.24
C TYR A 141 -14.48 -18.76 -13.41
N GLY A 142 -14.87 -18.04 -12.37
CA GLY A 142 -15.97 -18.43 -11.47
C GLY A 142 -17.36 -17.98 -11.95
N ASN A 143 -17.44 -17.14 -13.00
CA ASN A 143 -18.68 -16.51 -13.47
C ASN A 143 -19.45 -15.77 -12.36
N GLN A 144 -18.74 -15.24 -11.35
CA GLN A 144 -19.33 -14.40 -10.32
C GLN A 144 -19.47 -12.97 -10.82
N SER A 145 -20.52 -12.27 -10.39
CA SER A 145 -20.59 -10.83 -10.57
C SER A 145 -19.49 -10.13 -9.74
N ALA A 146 -19.14 -8.91 -10.13
CA ALA A 146 -18.18 -8.07 -9.40
C ALA A 146 -18.55 -7.93 -7.92
N GLN A 147 -19.84 -7.75 -7.62
CA GLN A 147 -20.34 -7.60 -6.26
C GLN A 147 -20.22 -8.88 -5.43
N GLU A 148 -20.59 -10.03 -6.00
CA GLU A 148 -20.50 -11.32 -5.31
C GLU A 148 -19.04 -11.68 -5.01
N ALA A 149 -18.16 -11.57 -6.02
CA ALA A 149 -16.75 -11.87 -5.87
C ALA A 149 -16.08 -10.98 -4.81
N LEU A 150 -16.43 -9.70 -4.79
CA LEU A 150 -15.94 -8.74 -3.80
C LEU A 150 -16.40 -9.09 -2.38
N GLN A 151 -17.68 -9.38 -2.22
CA GLN A 151 -18.24 -9.74 -0.92
C GLN A 151 -17.62 -11.03 -0.37
N ASP A 152 -17.39 -12.02 -1.23
CA ASP A 152 -16.78 -13.27 -0.80
C ASP A 152 -15.31 -13.08 -0.35
N CYS A 153 -14.53 -12.26 -1.07
CA CYS A 153 -13.15 -11.94 -0.66
C CYS A 153 -13.10 -11.28 0.72
N GLU A 154 -13.97 -10.30 0.96
CA GLU A 154 -14.06 -9.61 2.26
C GLU A 154 -14.55 -10.56 3.36
N ASN A 155 -15.57 -11.38 3.09
CA ASN A 155 -16.10 -12.35 4.04
C ASN A 155 -15.04 -13.38 4.45
N GLU A 156 -14.27 -13.91 3.50
CA GLU A 156 -13.20 -14.86 3.78
C GLU A 156 -12.14 -14.24 4.69
N PHE A 157 -11.74 -13.00 4.42
CA PHE A 157 -10.81 -12.28 5.27
C PHE A 157 -11.36 -12.07 6.70
N PHE A 158 -12.62 -11.66 6.85
CA PHE A 158 -13.23 -11.47 8.18
C PHE A 158 -13.57 -12.79 8.90
N ALA A 159 -13.73 -13.89 8.16
CA ALA A 159 -13.99 -15.22 8.73
C ALA A 159 -12.70 -15.90 9.23
N GLN A 160 -11.53 -15.49 8.74
CA GLN A 160 -10.25 -15.88 9.33
C GLN A 160 -10.19 -15.32 10.77
N ALA A 161 -9.98 -16.18 11.76
CA ALA A 161 -9.95 -15.77 13.16
C ALA A 161 -8.85 -14.70 13.38
N PRO A 162 -8.99 -13.79 14.36
CA PRO A 162 -7.96 -12.78 14.66
C PRO A 162 -6.57 -13.34 14.98
N GLY A 163 -6.42 -14.66 15.16
CA GLY A 163 -5.15 -15.36 15.32
C GLY A 163 -4.66 -16.14 14.09
N ASP A 164 -5.44 -16.21 13.01
CA ASP A 164 -5.10 -16.86 11.73
C ASP A 164 -4.72 -15.85 10.63
N ILE A 165 -5.03 -14.55 10.82
CA ILE A 165 -4.44 -13.48 10.01
C ILE A 165 -3.00 -13.26 10.48
N ASP A 166 -2.18 -14.27 10.19
CA ASP A 166 -0.76 -14.21 10.36
C ASP A 166 -0.23 -13.31 9.23
N VAL A 167 -0.25 -11.98 9.44
CA VAL A 167 0.68 -11.07 8.72
C VAL A 167 2.13 -11.32 9.19
N THR A 168 2.41 -12.55 9.63
CA THR A 168 3.74 -13.10 9.80
C THR A 168 4.19 -13.46 8.39
N MET A 169 4.64 -12.41 7.71
CA MET A 169 5.85 -12.55 6.91
C MET A 169 6.86 -13.37 7.74
N PRO A 170 7.56 -14.35 7.15
CA PRO A 170 8.37 -15.29 7.93
C PRO A 170 9.38 -14.52 8.79
N ALA A 171 9.19 -14.61 10.11
CA ALA A 171 9.75 -13.80 11.20
C ALA A 171 9.06 -12.43 11.34
N ILE A 172 8.31 -12.18 12.42
CA ILE A 172 8.84 -12.01 13.78
C ILE A 172 7.69 -12.19 14.81
N GLN A 173 7.86 -13.10 15.77
CA GLN A 173 7.17 -13.02 17.07
C GLN A 173 7.85 -11.92 17.89
N THR A 174 7.21 -10.77 18.07
CA THR A 174 7.54 -9.87 19.18
C THR A 174 6.38 -9.93 20.15
N GLN A 175 6.62 -10.50 21.34
CA GLN A 175 5.68 -10.40 22.45
C GLN A 175 5.53 -8.92 22.80
N VAL A 176 4.40 -8.33 22.46
CA VAL A 176 3.98 -7.06 23.07
C VAL A 176 3.40 -7.44 24.42
N THR A 177 4.15 -7.15 25.47
CA THR A 177 3.64 -7.20 26.85
C THR A 177 2.51 -6.17 26.95
N GLU A 178 1.31 -6.63 27.28
CA GLU A 178 0.18 -5.76 27.64
C GLU A 178 0.61 -4.83 28.77
N THR A 179 0.80 -3.55 28.45
CA THR A 179 0.76 -2.48 29.46
C THR A 179 -0.70 -2.12 29.66
N THR A 180 -1.19 -2.50 30.84
CA THR A 180 -2.49 -2.20 31.42
C THR A 180 -2.88 -0.73 31.27
N ASP A 181 -4.16 -0.52 30.95
CA ASP A 181 -4.92 0.73 31.04
C ASP A 181 -4.59 1.53 32.30
N ASP A 182 -3.87 2.66 32.17
CA ASP A 182 -3.98 3.77 33.16
C ASP A 182 -3.38 5.13 32.75
N ASP A 183 -3.06 5.39 31.48
CA ASP A 183 -2.50 6.69 31.03
C ASP A 183 -3.37 7.44 30.00
N LEU A 184 -4.69 7.51 30.24
CA LEU A 184 -5.53 8.55 29.63
C LEU A 184 -5.48 9.82 30.48
N GLN A 185 -4.43 10.62 30.31
CA GLN A 185 -4.39 11.99 30.81
C GLN A 185 -4.26 13.00 29.67
N GLN A 186 -5.38 13.68 29.42
CA GLN A 186 -5.54 15.05 28.87
C GLN A 186 -4.84 15.33 27.53
N PHE A 187 -5.56 15.07 26.43
CA PHE A 187 -5.43 15.93 25.25
C PHE A 187 -6.26 17.19 25.49
N ASP A 188 -5.56 18.30 25.67
CA ASP A 188 -6.13 19.65 25.69
C ASP A 188 -6.66 19.94 24.27
N GLU A 189 -7.95 20.27 24.15
CA GLU A 189 -8.56 20.78 22.92
C GLU A 189 -8.00 22.20 22.68
N SER A 190 -6.79 22.29 22.13
CA SER A 190 -6.24 23.58 21.72
C SER A 190 -6.79 23.97 20.35
N ASP A 191 -7.69 24.96 20.37
CA ASP A 191 -8.13 25.86 19.30
C ASP A 191 -7.44 25.68 17.93
N LEU A 192 -8.07 24.89 17.05
CA LEU A 192 -7.80 24.94 15.62
C LEU A 192 -8.52 26.16 15.03
N ASP A 193 -7.81 27.27 14.87
CA ASP A 193 -8.34 28.44 14.15
C ASP A 193 -8.43 28.12 12.66
N VAL A 194 -9.66 28.03 12.18
CA VAL A 194 -10.01 27.75 10.78
C VAL A 194 -9.35 28.76 9.83
N ASN A 195 -9.09 29.99 10.29
CA ASN A 195 -8.45 31.01 9.47
C ASN A 195 -6.97 30.73 9.23
N GLU A 196 -6.23 30.20 10.22
CA GLU A 196 -4.81 29.82 10.03
C GLU A 196 -4.68 28.66 9.03
N ILE A 197 -5.62 27.71 9.06
CA ILE A 197 -5.65 26.58 8.12
C ILE A 197 -5.92 27.08 6.69
N LEU A 198 -6.85 28.02 6.52
CA LEU A 198 -7.18 28.59 5.22
C LEU A 198 -6.04 29.42 4.62
N GLU A 199 -5.35 30.22 5.44
CA GLU A 199 -4.16 30.97 5.01
C GLU A 199 -3.01 30.04 4.58
N GLU A 200 -2.80 28.95 5.30
CA GLU A 200 -1.79 27.95 4.96
C GLU A 200 -2.14 27.22 3.64
N VAL A 201 -3.42 26.90 3.43
CA VAL A 201 -3.92 26.32 2.17
C VAL A 201 -3.76 27.29 1.00
N GLU A 202 -4.07 28.58 1.17
CA GLU A 202 -3.85 29.59 0.13
C GLU A 202 -2.36 29.78 -0.19
N ARG A 203 -1.49 29.70 0.82
CA ARG A 203 -0.04 29.77 0.65
C ARG A 203 0.49 28.58 -0.16
N LEU A 204 -0.02 27.38 0.12
CA LEU A 204 0.38 26.14 -0.56
C LEU A 204 -0.11 26.07 -2.01
N LEU A 205 -1.25 26.70 -2.32
CA LEU A 205 -1.88 26.66 -3.64
C LEU A 205 -1.49 27.83 -4.56
N GLY A 206 -0.57 28.71 -4.13
CA GLY A 206 0.15 29.70 -4.93
C GLY A 206 -0.58 30.22 -6.17
N ARG A 207 -1.27 31.37 -6.06
CA ARG A 207 -1.97 32.01 -7.19
C ARG A 207 -1.09 32.07 -8.45
N PRO A 208 -1.61 31.74 -9.65
CA PRO A 208 -0.96 32.12 -10.89
C PRO A 208 -0.96 33.65 -10.96
N GLN A 209 0.22 34.25 -11.13
CA GLN A 209 0.33 35.67 -11.46
C GLN A 209 -0.13 35.86 -12.91
N GLU A 210 -1.19 36.67 -13.10
CA GLU A 210 -1.44 37.37 -14.38
C GLU A 210 -0.36 38.43 -14.62
#